data_AF-A0A4U9DFU7-F1
#
_entry.id   AF-A0A4U9DFU7-F1
#
_cell.length_a   1.000
_cell.length_b   1.000
_cell.length_c   1.000
_cell.angle_alpha   90.00
_cell.angle_beta   90.00
_cell.angle_gamma   90.00
#
_symmetry.space_group_name_H-M   'P 1'
#
loop_
_entity.id
_entity.type
_entity.pdbx_description
1 polymer ?
#
loop_
_entity_poly.entity_id
_entity_poly.type
_entity_poly.pdbx_seq_one_letter_code
_entity_poly.pdbx_strand_id
1 'polypeptide(L)'
;MFRKDFVAIALLLTATQVGAEPLTATQYGDFDRYVLALSWQTGFCQSMHDRNRGEPEECRLQQEMANKTDYLTVHGLWPGLPKSIAARGVDDRRWMRYGCATRPIPNMPGGQSRAGNARLRKPACRWRWPISSTA
;
A
#
# COMPACT_ATOMS: atom_id res chain seq x y z
N MET A 1 6.80 -33.89 -42.43
CA MET A 1 5.66 -33.02 -42.08
C MET A 1 5.81 -32.30 -40.73
N PHE A 2 6.87 -32.55 -39.93
CA PHE A 2 7.02 -32.04 -38.55
C PHE A 2 7.69 -30.66 -38.38
N ARG A 3 8.19 -30.02 -39.45
CA ARG A 3 9.06 -28.82 -39.32
C ARG A 3 8.28 -27.49 -39.21
N LYS A 4 7.02 -27.45 -39.64
CA LYS A 4 6.16 -26.25 -39.59
C LYS A 4 5.50 -26.04 -38.23
N ASP A 5 5.24 -27.14 -37.51
CA ASP A 5 4.54 -27.09 -36.22
C ASP A 5 5.42 -26.54 -35.09
N PHE A 6 6.73 -26.83 -35.13
CA PHE A 6 7.68 -26.28 -34.15
C PHE A 6 7.87 -24.77 -34.28
N VAL A 7 7.75 -24.20 -35.48
CA VAL A 7 7.88 -22.75 -35.70
C VAL A 7 6.67 -22.01 -35.13
N ALA A 8 5.47 -22.58 -35.25
CA ALA A 8 4.24 -21.97 -34.71
C ALA A 8 4.23 -21.94 -33.18
N ILE A 9 4.74 -23.01 -32.53
CA ILE A 9 4.84 -23.08 -31.07
C ILE A 9 5.91 -22.11 -30.56
N ALA A 10 7.07 -22.03 -31.21
CA ALA A 10 8.14 -21.11 -30.80
C ALA A 10 7.74 -19.63 -30.89
N LEU A 11 6.86 -19.25 -31.83
CA LEU A 11 6.34 -17.87 -31.95
C LEU A 11 5.30 -17.51 -30.88
N LEU A 12 4.57 -18.50 -30.34
CA LEU A 12 3.56 -18.30 -29.29
C LEU A 12 4.17 -18.11 -27.90
N LEU A 13 5.41 -18.55 -27.69
CA LEU A 13 6.11 -18.48 -26.40
C LEU A 13 6.83 -17.14 -26.13
N THR A 14 6.88 -16.21 -27.08
CA THR A 14 7.82 -15.07 -27.00
C THR A 14 7.32 -13.74 -26.42
N ALA A 15 6.05 -13.51 -26.02
CA ALA A 15 5.70 -12.14 -25.60
C ALA A 15 4.48 -11.92 -24.68
N THR A 16 4.21 -12.76 -23.68
CA THR A 16 3.32 -12.35 -22.57
C THR A 16 4.14 -11.87 -21.37
N GLN A 17 4.85 -10.74 -21.54
CA GLN A 17 5.32 -9.99 -20.38
C GLN A 17 4.11 -9.27 -19.77
N VAL A 18 3.46 -9.91 -18.79
CA VAL A 18 2.47 -9.25 -17.94
C VAL A 18 3.23 -8.32 -17.00
N GLY A 19 3.45 -7.08 -17.45
CA GLY A 19 3.95 -6.01 -16.61
C GLY A 19 2.86 -5.56 -15.64
N ALA A 20 3.22 -5.30 -14.39
CA ALA A 20 2.34 -4.55 -13.51
C ALA A 20 2.22 -3.12 -14.04
N GLU A 21 1.00 -2.65 -14.27
CA GLU A 21 0.75 -1.25 -14.61
C GLU A 21 1.37 -0.32 -13.55
N PRO A 22 2.06 0.75 -13.95
CA PRO A 22 2.69 1.65 -13.00
C PRO A 22 1.65 2.25 -12.06
N LEU A 23 1.98 2.28 -10.77
CA LEU A 23 1.14 2.87 -9.74
C LEU A 23 1.00 4.37 -9.98
N THR A 24 -0.09 4.74 -10.65
CA THR A 24 -0.37 6.11 -11.05
C THR A 24 -1.47 6.68 -10.15
N ALA A 25 -1.15 7.74 -9.43
CA ALA A 25 -2.13 8.45 -8.62
C ALA A 25 -3.15 9.13 -9.53
N THR A 26 -4.44 8.91 -9.27
CA THR A 26 -5.52 9.61 -10.00
C THR A 26 -5.69 11.07 -9.56
N GLN A 27 -5.16 11.42 -8.39
CA GLN A 27 -5.16 12.77 -7.81
C GLN A 27 -4.10 12.86 -6.70
N TYR A 28 -3.68 14.07 -6.35
CA TYR A 28 -2.61 14.33 -5.36
C TYR A 28 -1.34 13.50 -5.63
N GLY A 29 -1.00 13.32 -6.92
CA GLY A 29 0.17 12.58 -7.39
C GLY A 29 1.48 13.34 -7.27
N ASP A 30 1.45 14.56 -6.74
CA ASP A 30 2.57 15.48 -6.65
C ASP A 30 3.38 15.30 -5.35
N PHE A 31 3.65 14.04 -5.01
CA PHE A 31 4.65 13.64 -4.00
C PHE A 31 5.88 13.08 -4.73
N ASP A 32 7.01 13.00 -4.02
CA ASP A 32 8.32 12.68 -4.59
C ASP A 32 8.73 11.21 -4.41
N ARG A 33 8.13 10.48 -3.46
CA ARG A 33 8.53 9.12 -3.11
C ARG A 33 7.41 8.27 -2.53
N TYR A 34 7.64 6.96 -2.52
CA TYR A 34 6.92 6.02 -1.68
C TYR A 34 7.83 5.47 -0.58
N VAL A 35 7.22 5.12 0.55
CA VAL A 35 7.83 4.29 1.58
C VAL A 35 7.24 2.89 1.46
N LEU A 36 8.05 1.93 1.02
CA LEU A 36 7.73 0.51 1.12
C LEU A 36 8.03 0.06 2.54
N ALA A 37 6.98 -0.10 3.34
CA ALA A 37 7.09 -0.63 4.68
C ALA A 37 7.05 -2.16 4.62
N LEU A 38 8.13 -2.80 5.07
CA LEU A 38 8.20 -4.25 5.24
C LEU A 38 8.25 -4.56 6.73
N SER A 39 7.44 -5.53 7.14
CA SER A 39 7.46 -6.08 8.49
C SER A 39 8.33 -7.31 8.51
N TRP A 40 9.12 -7.47 9.56
CA TRP A 40 9.65 -8.79 9.91
C TRP A 40 8.59 -9.50 10.77
N GLN A 41 7.84 -10.43 10.18
CA GLN A 41 6.60 -10.98 10.75
C GLN A 41 6.79 -11.59 12.14
N THR A 42 7.83 -12.41 12.32
CA THR A 42 8.15 -12.99 13.64
C THR A 42 8.45 -11.91 14.67
N GLY A 43 9.22 -10.88 14.32
CA GLY A 43 9.53 -9.76 15.21
C GLY A 43 8.31 -8.88 15.53
N PHE A 44 7.41 -8.70 14.56
CA PHE A 44 6.12 -8.04 14.79
C PHE A 44 5.28 -8.81 15.81
N CYS A 45 5.13 -10.13 15.63
CA CYS A 45 4.36 -10.97 16.54
C CYS A 45 4.99 -11.03 17.94
N GLN A 46 6.32 -11.14 18.03
CA GLN A 46 7.04 -11.03 19.30
C GLN A 46 6.75 -9.68 19.98
N SER A 47 6.74 -8.58 19.24
CA SER A 47 6.45 -7.26 19.80
C SER A 47 5.01 -7.10 20.30
N MET A 48 4.05 -7.85 19.73
CA MET A 48 2.66 -7.89 20.21
C MET A 48 2.58 -8.63 21.54
N HIS A 49 3.25 -9.78 21.63
CA HIS A 49 3.38 -10.58 22.85
C HIS A 49 4.07 -9.79 23.96
N ASP A 50 5.26 -9.23 23.72
CA ASP A 50 6.06 -8.51 24.73
C ASP A 50 5.36 -7.27 25.28
N ARG A 51 4.50 -6.65 24.46
CA ARG A 51 3.71 -5.48 24.86
C ARG A 51 2.34 -5.86 25.43
N ASN A 52 2.09 -7.15 25.66
CA ASN A 52 0.84 -7.70 26.17
C ASN A 52 -0.40 -7.17 25.41
N ARG A 53 -0.29 -7.11 24.10
CA ARG A 53 -1.41 -6.74 23.21
C ARG A 53 -2.19 -7.99 22.86
N GLY A 54 -3.48 -7.83 22.57
CA GLY A 54 -4.29 -8.92 22.03
C GLY A 54 -3.63 -9.47 20.77
N GLU A 55 -3.30 -10.76 20.79
CA GLU A 55 -2.55 -11.40 19.71
C GLU A 55 -3.43 -11.48 18.46
N PRO A 56 -2.97 -10.93 17.31
CA PRO A 56 -3.66 -11.07 16.03
C PRO A 56 -3.68 -12.53 15.56
N GLU A 57 -4.70 -12.88 14.77
CA GLU A 57 -4.82 -14.23 14.22
C GLU A 57 -3.60 -14.61 13.36
N GLU A 58 -3.03 -13.64 12.65
CA GLU A 58 -1.85 -13.82 11.80
C GLU A 58 -0.61 -14.22 12.59
N CYS A 59 -0.54 -13.85 13.87
CA CYS A 59 0.53 -14.27 14.78
C CYS A 59 0.26 -15.66 15.36
N ARG A 60 -1.01 -15.94 15.69
CA ARG A 60 -1.43 -17.22 16.27
C ARG A 60 -1.35 -18.38 15.28
N LEU A 61 -1.56 -18.09 13.99
CA LEU A 61 -1.46 -19.06 12.89
C LEU A 61 -0.07 -19.10 12.25
N GLN A 62 0.88 -18.30 12.72
CA GLN A 62 2.20 -18.24 12.13
C GLN A 62 2.92 -19.58 12.26
N GLN A 63 3.34 -20.13 11.13
CA GLN A 63 4.09 -21.38 11.07
C GLN A 63 5.56 -21.12 10.74
N GLU A 64 6.37 -22.14 10.97
CA GLU A 64 7.76 -22.08 10.54
C GLU A 64 7.83 -22.15 9.01
N MET A 65 8.42 -21.12 8.41
CA MET A 65 8.59 -21.05 6.95
C MET A 65 9.86 -21.80 6.55
N ALA A 66 9.78 -22.55 5.44
CA ALA A 66 10.93 -23.25 4.85
C ALA A 66 12.03 -22.27 4.44
N ASN A 67 11.63 -21.13 3.86
CA ASN A 67 12.53 -20.02 3.59
C ASN A 67 12.32 -18.90 4.60
N LYS A 68 13.38 -18.52 5.32
CA LYS A 68 13.31 -17.49 6.36
C LYS A 68 13.07 -16.09 5.80
N THR A 69 13.37 -15.84 4.53
CA THR A 69 13.07 -14.54 3.91
C THR A 69 11.57 -14.28 3.79
N ASP A 70 10.74 -15.33 3.83
CA ASP A 70 9.29 -15.21 3.70
C ASP A 70 8.64 -14.60 4.95
N TYR A 71 9.40 -14.44 6.04
CA TYR A 71 8.99 -13.61 7.16
C TYR A 71 9.04 -12.11 6.86
N LEU A 72 9.65 -11.68 5.76
CA LEU A 72 9.62 -10.29 5.32
C LEU A 72 8.31 -10.03 4.57
N THR A 73 7.29 -9.59 5.32
CA THR A 73 5.93 -9.38 4.81
C THR A 73 5.69 -7.92 4.45
N VAL A 74 4.76 -7.69 3.51
CA VAL A 74 4.36 -6.33 3.13
C VAL A 74 3.51 -5.72 4.24
N HIS A 75 3.99 -4.63 4.84
CA HIS A 75 3.21 -3.83 5.79
C HIS A 75 2.36 -2.79 5.06
N GLY A 76 2.94 -2.14 4.05
CA GLY A 76 2.24 -1.15 3.25
C GLY A 76 3.14 -0.41 2.28
N LEU A 77 2.50 0.30 1.35
CA LEU A 77 3.16 1.23 0.45
C LEU A 77 2.53 2.61 0.67
N TRP A 78 3.30 3.55 1.20
CA TRP A 78 2.79 4.86 1.60
C TRP A 78 3.38 5.98 0.76
N PRO A 79 2.57 6.81 0.10
CA PRO A 79 3.06 8.00 -0.60
C PRO A 79 3.62 9.04 0.40
N GLY A 80 4.65 9.77 -0.02
CA GLY A 80 5.09 10.99 0.64
C GLY A 80 3.98 12.05 0.67
N LEU A 81 4.18 13.13 1.43
CA LEU A 81 3.25 14.24 1.50
C LEU A 81 3.15 14.94 0.13
N PRO A 82 1.96 14.97 -0.52
CA PRO A 82 1.80 15.67 -1.79
C PRO A 82 1.96 17.18 -1.60
N LYS A 83 2.65 17.86 -2.52
CA LYS A 83 2.89 19.31 -2.46
C LYS A 83 1.58 20.12 -2.40
N SER A 84 0.57 19.68 -3.13
CA SER A 84 -0.79 20.23 -3.16
C SER A 84 -1.52 20.12 -1.81
N ILE A 85 -1.19 19.11 -1.00
CA ILE A 85 -1.71 18.97 0.37
C ILE A 85 -0.84 19.78 1.35
N ALA A 86 0.47 19.79 1.17
CA ALA A 86 1.39 20.61 1.96
C ALA A 86 1.06 22.11 1.88
N ALA A 87 0.72 22.59 0.68
CA ALA A 87 0.29 23.97 0.42
C ALA A 87 -0.96 24.39 1.22
N ARG A 88 -1.69 23.44 1.80
CA ARG A 88 -2.86 23.67 2.66
C ARG A 88 -2.53 23.65 4.16
N GLY A 89 -1.25 23.76 4.52
CA GLY A 89 -0.80 23.80 5.92
C GLY A 89 -0.73 22.42 6.60
N VAL A 90 -0.59 21.36 5.81
CA VAL A 90 -0.31 20.01 6.33
C VAL A 90 1.19 19.80 6.36
N ASP A 91 1.72 19.37 7.51
CA ASP A 91 3.12 18.98 7.66
C ASP A 91 3.30 17.44 7.58
N ASP A 92 4.55 16.99 7.49
CA ASP A 92 4.88 15.56 7.42
C ASP A 92 4.36 14.78 8.64
N ARG A 93 4.44 15.36 9.83
CA ARG A 93 3.99 14.69 11.06
C ARG A 93 2.49 14.39 11.02
N ARG A 94 1.69 15.34 10.55
CA ARG A 94 0.25 15.18 10.36
C ARG A 94 -0.04 14.22 9.22
N TRP A 95 0.71 14.30 8.12
CA TRP A 95 0.57 13.37 7.00
C TRP A 95 0.87 11.91 7.40
N MET A 96 1.96 11.66 8.11
CA MET A 96 2.31 10.32 8.61
C MET A 96 1.25 9.76 9.56
N ARG A 97 0.61 10.63 10.35
CA ARG A 97 -0.41 10.21 11.34
C ARG A 97 -1.77 9.91 10.71
N TYR A 98 -2.21 10.72 9.75
CA TYR A 98 -3.58 10.67 9.25
C TYR A 98 -3.70 10.30 7.77
N GLY A 99 -2.62 10.45 7.00
CA GLY A 99 -2.56 10.24 5.56
C GLY A 99 -3.76 10.89 4.87
N CYS A 100 -4.55 10.06 4.22
CA CYS A 100 -5.74 10.47 3.46
C CYS A 100 -6.92 10.97 4.30
N ALA A 101 -6.89 10.76 5.62
CA ALA A 101 -7.85 11.34 6.55
C ALA A 101 -7.43 12.74 7.05
N THR A 102 -6.28 13.26 6.60
CA THR A 102 -5.80 14.59 7.00
C THR A 102 -6.82 15.67 6.65
N ARG A 103 -7.00 16.63 7.55
CA ARG A 103 -7.85 17.81 7.33
C ARG A 103 -6.98 19.05 7.09
N PRO A 104 -7.45 19.97 6.21
CA PRO A 104 -6.72 21.20 5.88
C PRO A 104 -6.72 22.26 6.99
N ILE A 105 -7.53 22.10 8.05
CA ILE A 105 -7.64 23.10 9.11
C ILE A 105 -6.75 22.69 10.29
N PRO A 106 -5.73 23.49 10.66
CA PRO A 106 -4.95 23.26 11.88
C PRO A 106 -5.85 23.34 13.12
N ASN A 107 -5.66 22.44 14.09
CA ASN A 107 -6.32 22.44 15.42
C ASN A 107 -7.77 21.94 15.54
N MET A 108 -8.30 21.12 14.62
CA MET A 108 -9.52 20.38 14.94
C MET A 108 -9.20 19.18 15.87
N PRO A 109 -9.75 19.09 17.10
CA PRO A 109 -9.58 17.91 17.93
C PRO A 109 -10.13 16.68 17.20
N GLY A 110 -9.37 15.59 17.20
CA GLY A 110 -9.79 14.31 16.64
C GLY A 110 -10.94 13.73 17.45
N GLY A 111 -12.17 14.19 17.23
CA GLY A 111 -13.33 13.71 17.97
C GLY A 111 -14.66 14.40 17.69
N GLN A 112 -14.71 15.59 17.10
CA GLN A 112 -15.99 16.25 16.83
C GLN A 112 -16.44 16.13 15.38
N SER A 113 -17.38 15.23 15.18
CA SER A 113 -18.28 15.17 14.03
C SER A 113 -19.21 16.38 14.06
N ARG A 114 -18.77 17.53 13.53
CA ARG A 114 -19.70 18.54 13.03
C ARG A 114 -19.75 18.46 11.52
N ALA A 115 -20.95 18.17 11.02
CA ALA A 115 -21.32 18.18 9.63
C ALA A 115 -20.95 19.53 9.00
N GLY A 116 -20.24 19.50 7.87
CA GLY A 116 -19.80 20.72 7.18
C GLY A 116 -18.62 20.45 6.24
N ASN A 117 -18.90 19.86 5.09
CA ASN A 117 -18.22 19.98 3.78
C ASN A 117 -16.69 20.12 3.61
N ALA A 118 -15.84 19.96 4.63
CA ALA A 118 -14.38 20.08 4.52
C ALA A 118 -13.63 18.78 4.88
N ARG A 119 -14.32 17.63 4.82
CA ARG A 119 -13.63 16.34 4.73
C ARG A 119 -13.05 16.32 3.31
N LEU A 120 -11.73 16.18 3.16
CA LEU A 120 -11.18 15.64 1.91
C LEU A 120 -12.00 14.37 1.68
N ARG A 121 -12.88 14.40 0.67
CA ARG A 121 -13.82 13.30 0.43
C ARG A 121 -12.94 12.05 0.34
N LYS A 122 -13.21 11.02 1.17
CA LYS A 122 -12.52 9.72 1.16
C LYS A 122 -12.15 9.17 -0.24
N PRO A 123 -12.87 9.44 -1.35
CA PRO A 123 -12.39 9.12 -2.70
C PRO A 123 -11.01 9.69 -3.07
N ALA A 124 -10.47 10.65 -2.32
CA ALA A 124 -9.37 11.48 -2.79
C ALA A 124 -7.96 10.84 -2.69
N CYS A 125 -7.85 9.64 -2.09
CA CYS A 125 -6.64 8.83 -2.13
C CYS A 125 -6.93 7.41 -2.58
N ARG A 126 -7.84 7.24 -3.55
CA ARG A 126 -8.08 5.92 -4.10
C ARG A 126 -6.91 5.56 -5.02
N TRP A 127 -5.96 4.81 -4.47
CA TRP A 127 -5.03 4.02 -5.26
C TRP A 127 -5.83 2.97 -6.01
N ARG A 128 -5.85 3.04 -7.34
CA ARG A 128 -6.32 1.92 -8.16
C ARG A 128 -5.14 0.95 -8.20
N TRP A 129 -5.15 -0.03 -7.32
CA TRP A 129 -4.32 -1.20 -7.49
C TRP A 129 -4.79 -1.91 -8.76
N PRO A 130 -3.92 -2.15 -9.76
CA PRO A 130 -4.21 -3.13 -10.79
C PRO A 130 -4.15 -4.49 -10.10
N ILE A 131 -5.25 -4.90 -9.48
CA ILE A 131 -5.46 -6.33 -9.26
C ILE A 131 -5.72 -6.85 -10.66
N SER A 132 -4.71 -7.47 -11.28
CA SER A 132 -4.92 -8.27 -12.47
C SER A 132 -5.85 -9.41 -12.07
N SER A 133 -7.15 -9.17 -12.14
CA SER A 133 -8.17 -10.22 -12.11
C SER A 133 -8.14 -10.89 -13.47
N THR A 134 -7.15 -11.74 -13.69
CA THR A 134 -7.26 -12.84 -14.66
C THR A 134 -7.83 -14.02 -13.88
N ALA A 135 -9.15 -14.17 -13.96
CA ALA A 135 -9.82 -15.46 -13.85
C ALA A 135 -9.65 -16.21 -15.18
#